data_AF-A0A356MLF0-F1
#
_entry.id   AF-A0A356MLF0-F1
#
_cell.length_a   1.000
_cell.length_b   1.000
_cell.length_c   1.000
_cell.angle_alpha   90.00
_cell.angle_beta   90.00
_cell.angle_gamma   90.00
#
_symmetry.space_group_name_H-M   'P 1'
#
loop_
_entity.id
_entity.type
_entity.pdbx_description
1 polymer ?
#
loop_
_entity_poly.entity_id
_entity_poly.type
_entity_poly.pdbx_seq_one_letter_code
_entity_poly.pdbx_strand_id
1 'polypeptide(L)'
;MEENSKTIFSVDGNTIFIPNCADFDPKQTIECGQLFRYKTTDLGYEVYSLNHKASIICQKDGTKIICDDPNYFVKYFDLLEDYATIKAQLNKNEFVKDSIAFGQGIRILRQNPLETIISFLISQNNNIPRI
;
A
#
# COMPACT_ATOMS: atom_id res chain seq x y z
N MET A 1 19.34 -12.89 -19.82
CA MET A 1 17.88 -12.85 -20.00
C MET A 1 17.39 -11.85 -18.98
N GLU A 2 17.26 -10.59 -19.38
CA GLU A 2 16.85 -9.50 -18.50
C GLU A 2 15.34 -9.60 -18.28
N GLU A 3 14.93 -10.01 -17.08
CA GLU A 3 13.55 -9.89 -16.63
C GLU A 3 13.18 -8.41 -16.56
N ASN A 4 12.33 -8.02 -17.49
CA ASN A 4 11.78 -6.67 -17.63
C ASN A 4 10.76 -6.44 -16.51
N SER A 5 11.24 -6.27 -15.27
CA SER A 5 10.40 -5.87 -14.15
C SER A 5 9.97 -4.42 -14.38
N LYS A 6 8.79 -4.23 -14.98
CA LYS A 6 8.17 -2.90 -15.16
C LYS A 6 8.14 -2.20 -13.80
N THR A 7 9.10 -1.30 -13.58
CA THR A 7 9.15 -0.55 -12.34
C THR A 7 8.05 0.50 -12.41
N ILE A 8 7.02 0.32 -11.58
CA ILE A 8 5.82 1.19 -11.56
C ILE A 8 6.04 2.49 -10.75
N PHE A 9 7.27 2.78 -10.36
CA PHE A 9 7.61 3.91 -9.51
C PHE A 9 9.01 4.44 -9.82
N SER A 10 9.30 5.65 -9.34
CA SER A 10 10.63 6.26 -9.37
C SER A 10 11.00 6.76 -7.98
N VAL A 11 12.29 6.79 -7.68
CA VAL A 11 12.82 7.27 -6.39
C VAL A 11 13.77 8.43 -6.64
N ASP A 12 13.53 9.56 -5.97
CA ASP A 12 14.37 10.75 -5.99
C ASP A 12 14.61 11.25 -4.57
N GLY A 13 15.84 11.05 -4.08
CA GLY A 13 16.19 11.30 -2.67
C GLY A 13 15.23 10.58 -1.72
N ASN A 14 14.52 11.34 -0.90
CA ASN A 14 13.57 10.84 0.10
C ASN A 14 12.12 10.72 -0.42
N THR A 15 11.95 10.78 -1.73
CA THR A 15 10.63 10.76 -2.39
C THR A 15 10.50 9.53 -3.29
N ILE A 16 9.39 8.82 -3.17
CA ILE A 16 8.94 7.80 -4.12
C ILE A 16 7.76 8.39 -4.89
N PHE A 17 7.77 8.34 -6.22
CA PHE A 17 6.67 8.76 -7.06
C PHE A 17 6.08 7.56 -7.82
N ILE A 18 4.76 7.41 -7.74
CA ILE A 18 3.99 6.32 -8.33
C ILE A 18 2.96 6.94 -9.27
N PRO A 19 3.10 6.80 -10.61
CA PRO A 19 2.15 7.37 -11.56
C PRO A 19 0.74 6.79 -11.39
N ASN A 20 -0.30 7.57 -11.74
CA ASN A 20 -1.71 7.18 -11.59
C ASN A 20 -2.12 5.93 -12.41
N CYS A 21 -1.31 5.51 -13.38
CA CYS A 21 -1.53 4.27 -14.14
C CYS A 21 -1.00 3.01 -13.44
N ALA A 22 -0.41 3.14 -12.26
CA ALA A 22 0.10 2.03 -11.47
C ALA A 22 -1.01 1.38 -10.63
N ASP A 23 -0.88 0.08 -10.36
CA ASP A 23 -1.78 -0.69 -9.50
C ASP A 23 -1.58 -0.35 -8.01
N PHE A 24 -1.75 0.92 -7.66
CA PHE A 24 -1.61 1.43 -6.29
C PHE A 24 -2.59 2.57 -6.03
N ASP A 25 -3.56 2.30 -5.16
CA ASP A 25 -4.46 3.29 -4.61
C ASP A 25 -4.20 3.37 -3.10
N PRO A 26 -3.69 4.52 -2.59
CA PRO A 26 -3.42 4.69 -1.16
C PRO A 26 -4.65 4.49 -0.29
N LYS A 27 -5.82 4.95 -0.73
CA LYS A 27 -7.06 4.82 0.03
C LYS A 27 -7.45 3.36 0.14
N GLN A 28 -7.46 2.63 -0.97
CA GLN A 28 -7.80 1.20 -0.96
C GLN A 28 -6.77 0.39 -0.16
N THR A 29 -5.50 0.74 -0.25
CA THR A 29 -4.43 0.04 0.48
C THR A 29 -4.49 0.30 1.99
N ILE A 30 -4.67 1.55 2.41
CA ILE A 30 -4.58 1.93 3.83
C ILE A 30 -5.89 1.64 4.57
N GLU A 31 -7.04 1.90 3.94
CA GLU A 31 -8.35 1.79 4.59
C GLU A 31 -8.98 0.37 4.48
N CYS A 32 -8.32 -0.59 3.81
CA CYS A 32 -8.83 -1.97 3.74
C CYS A 32 -8.77 -2.75 5.06
N GLY A 33 -8.28 -2.14 6.15
CA GLY A 33 -8.23 -2.74 7.48
C GLY A 33 -6.97 -3.55 7.78
N GLN A 34 -5.97 -3.55 6.89
CA GLN A 34 -4.69 -4.20 7.14
C GLN A 34 -3.75 -3.38 8.03
N LEU A 35 -3.93 -2.05 8.08
CA LEU A 35 -3.06 -1.11 8.78
C LEU A 35 -3.88 -0.26 9.74
N PHE A 36 -3.38 -0.10 10.97
CA PHE A 36 -4.04 0.71 12.01
C PHE A 36 -3.23 1.96 12.38
N ARG A 37 -1.93 1.98 12.14
CA ARG A 37 -1.05 3.12 12.47
C ARG A 37 -0.90 4.11 11.31
N TYR A 38 -1.97 4.80 11.00
CA TYR A 38 -1.96 5.91 10.04
C TYR A 38 -2.79 7.10 10.53
N LYS A 39 -2.61 8.25 9.89
CA LYS A 39 -3.46 9.44 10.05
C LYS A 39 -3.88 9.94 8.68
N THR A 40 -5.14 10.30 8.53
CA THR A 40 -5.60 11.01 7.33
C THR A 40 -5.20 12.48 7.42
N THR A 41 -4.83 13.06 6.28
CA THR A 41 -4.48 14.47 6.10
C THR A 41 -5.27 15.06 4.95
N ASP A 42 -5.27 16.38 4.79
CA ASP A 42 -5.96 17.05 3.68
C ASP A 42 -5.47 16.60 2.29
N LEU A 43 -4.22 16.12 2.21
CA LEU A 43 -3.56 15.76 0.96
C LEU A 43 -3.39 14.25 0.77
N GLY A 44 -3.78 13.42 1.75
CA GLY A 44 -3.56 11.97 1.72
C GLY A 44 -3.38 11.40 3.13
N TYR A 45 -2.25 10.75 3.40
CA TYR A 45 -2.05 9.98 4.64
C TYR A 45 -0.66 10.16 5.25
N GLU A 46 -0.55 10.02 6.56
CA GLU A 46 0.72 9.73 7.24
C GLU A 46 0.71 8.29 7.72
N VAL A 47 1.70 7.50 7.33
CA VAL A 47 1.85 6.10 7.71
C VAL A 47 3.06 5.95 8.63
N TYR A 48 2.88 5.18 9.71
CA TYR A 48 3.90 4.88 10.69
C TYR A 48 4.15 3.38 10.73
N SER A 49 5.40 2.96 10.63
CA SER A 49 5.78 1.55 10.73
C SER A 49 7.10 1.45 11.47
N LEU A 50 7.17 0.68 12.56
CA LEU A 50 8.32 0.68 13.47
C LEU A 50 8.72 2.12 13.87
N ASN A 51 9.96 2.52 13.56
CA ASN A 51 10.56 3.83 13.76
C ASN A 51 10.56 4.71 12.50
N HIS A 52 9.91 4.27 11.42
CA HIS A 52 9.84 4.95 10.12
C HIS A 52 8.53 5.70 9.93
N LYS A 53 8.57 6.76 9.12
CA LYS A 53 7.41 7.60 8.79
C LYS A 53 7.38 7.91 7.29
N ALA A 54 6.20 7.73 6.69
CA ALA A 54 5.92 8.17 5.33
C ALA A 54 4.73 9.15 5.30
N SER A 55 4.87 10.23 4.55
CA SER A 55 3.78 11.11 4.15
C SER A 55 3.39 10.80 2.71
N ILE A 56 2.15 10.41 2.51
CA ILE A 56 1.57 10.03 1.24
C ILE A 56 0.67 11.17 0.77
N ILE A 57 1.01 11.72 -0.39
CA ILE A 57 0.31 12.82 -1.03
C ILE A 57 -0.33 12.29 -2.31
N CYS A 58 -1.65 12.33 -2.37
CA CYS A 58 -2.43 11.91 -3.53
C CYS A 58 -2.57 13.09 -4.49
N GLN A 59 -2.01 12.96 -5.70
CA GLN A 59 -2.05 13.99 -6.75
C GLN A 59 -2.80 13.47 -7.98
N LYS A 60 -3.11 14.36 -8.94
CA LYS A 60 -3.86 13.98 -10.16
C LYS A 60 -3.05 13.07 -11.09
N ASP A 61 -1.73 13.27 -11.11
CA ASP A 61 -0.75 12.57 -11.95
C ASP A 61 -0.16 11.32 -11.29
N GLY A 62 -0.37 11.15 -9.98
CA GLY A 62 0.09 9.98 -9.24
C GLY A 62 0.09 10.18 -7.73
N THR A 63 0.73 9.25 -7.04
CA THR A 63 0.96 9.32 -5.60
C THR A 63 2.42 9.63 -5.32
N LYS A 64 2.68 10.58 -4.43
CA LYS A 64 4.00 10.90 -3.91
C LYS A 64 4.13 10.42 -2.47
N ILE A 65 5.17 9.65 -2.17
CA ILE A 65 5.48 9.16 -0.82
C ILE A 65 6.79 9.82 -0.38
N ILE A 66 6.74 10.69 0.61
CA ILE A 66 7.89 11.36 1.21
C ILE A 66 8.22 10.63 2.51
N CYS A 67 9.42 10.09 2.64
CA CYS A 67 9.76 9.24 3.77
C CYS A 67 11.22 9.39 4.21
N ASP A 68 11.54 8.82 5.37
CA ASP A 68 12.89 8.78 5.92
C ASP A 68 13.76 7.69 5.29
N ASP A 69 13.17 6.57 4.87
CA ASP A 69 13.85 5.48 4.18
C ASP A 69 13.05 4.97 2.96
N PRO A 70 13.39 5.42 1.74
CA PRO A 70 12.73 4.98 0.52
C PRO A 70 12.84 3.47 0.26
N ASN A 71 13.98 2.85 0.60
CA ASN A 71 14.17 1.42 0.37
C ASN A 71 13.29 0.60 1.30
N TYR A 72 13.11 1.06 2.54
CA TYR A 72 12.13 0.49 3.46
C TYR A 72 10.71 0.61 2.89
N PHE A 73 10.28 1.81 2.49
CA PHE A 73 8.91 2.02 2.05
C PHE A 73 8.57 1.38 0.70
N VAL A 74 9.54 1.25 -0.22
CA VAL A 74 9.37 0.47 -1.45
C VAL A 74 9.02 -1.00 -1.13
N LYS A 75 9.68 -1.59 -0.14
CA LYS A 75 9.37 -2.95 0.33
C LYS A 75 8.07 -3.00 1.13
N TYR A 76 7.86 -2.01 1.99
CA TYR A 76 6.68 -1.92 2.86
C TYR A 76 5.37 -1.87 2.06
N PHE A 77 5.30 -1.04 1.01
CA PHE A 77 4.15 -0.94 0.11
C PHE A 77 4.15 -2.01 -0.99
N ASP A 78 5.09 -2.96 -0.94
CA ASP A 78 5.18 -4.08 -1.88
C ASP A 78 5.27 -3.63 -3.34
N LEU A 79 5.96 -2.52 -3.63
CA LEU A 79 5.96 -1.88 -4.95
C LEU A 79 6.72 -2.65 -6.03
N LEU A 80 7.50 -3.67 -5.64
CA LEU A 80 8.27 -4.52 -6.55
C LEU A 80 7.46 -5.68 -7.12
N GLU A 81 6.30 -5.99 -6.54
CA GLU A 81 5.48 -7.13 -6.92
C GLU A 81 4.51 -6.81 -8.07
N ASP A 82 4.30 -7.75 -8.98
CA ASP A 82 3.40 -7.56 -10.13
C ASP A 82 1.95 -7.96 -9.81
N TYR A 83 1.22 -7.03 -9.21
CA TYR A 83 -0.20 -7.19 -8.89
C TYR A 83 -1.07 -7.32 -10.15
N ALA A 84 -0.63 -6.83 -11.32
CA ALA A 84 -1.39 -7.00 -12.56
C ALA A 84 -1.47 -8.48 -12.94
N THR A 85 -0.34 -9.19 -12.86
CA THR A 85 -0.28 -10.63 -13.13
C THR A 85 -1.11 -11.43 -12.11
N ILE A 86 -1.02 -11.10 -10.82
CA ILE A 86 -1.81 -11.75 -9.77
C ILE A 86 -3.32 -11.55 -10.02
N LYS A 87 -3.75 -10.31 -10.30
CA LYS A 87 -5.16 -9.99 -10.60
C LYS A 87 -5.64 -10.71 -11.87
N ALA A 88 -4.82 -10.78 -12.92
CA ALA A 88 -5.17 -11.48 -14.16
C ALA A 88 -5.40 -12.98 -13.94
N GLN A 89 -4.66 -13.60 -13.02
CA GLN A 89 -4.88 -15.00 -12.64
C GLN A 89 -6.18 -15.19 -11.84
N LEU A 90 -6.45 -14.30 -10.88
CA LEU A 90 -7.65 -14.37 -10.04
C LEU A 90 -8.94 -14.05 -10.82
N ASN A 91 -8.88 -13.17 -11.80
CA ASN A 91 -10.02 -12.76 -12.63
C ASN A 91 -10.59 -13.89 -13.53
N LYS A 92 -9.92 -15.05 -13.57
CA LYS A 92 -10.47 -16.26 -14.20
C LYS A 92 -11.66 -16.85 -13.42
N ASN A 93 -11.83 -16.44 -12.17
CA ASN A 93 -12.92 -16.87 -11.32
C ASN A 93 -13.99 -15.76 -11.24
N GLU A 94 -15.18 -16.05 -11.74
CA GLU A 94 -16.30 -15.09 -11.80
C GLU A 94 -16.73 -14.61 -10.41
N PHE A 95 -16.57 -15.42 -9.35
CA PHE A 95 -16.97 -15.05 -7.99
C PHE A 95 -16.15 -13.89 -7.40
N VAL A 96 -14.92 -13.68 -7.86
CA VAL A 96 -14.00 -12.66 -7.32
C VAL A 96 -13.83 -11.47 -8.25
N LYS A 97 -14.40 -11.53 -9.46
CA LYS A 97 -14.25 -10.51 -10.50
C LYS A 97 -14.68 -9.12 -10.04
N ASP A 98 -15.85 -9.02 -9.42
CA ASP A 98 -16.39 -7.75 -8.93
C ASP A 98 -15.58 -7.20 -7.76
N SER A 99 -15.10 -8.08 -6.87
CA SER A 99 -14.23 -7.70 -5.75
C SER A 99 -12.87 -7.18 -6.24
N ILE A 100 -12.28 -7.83 -7.23
CA ILE A 100 -11.03 -7.37 -7.87
C ILE A 100 -11.25 -6.03 -8.55
N ALA A 101 -12.39 -5.85 -9.23
CA ALA A 101 -12.72 -4.59 -9.91
C ALA A 101 -12.92 -3.44 -8.91
N PHE A 102 -13.45 -3.70 -7.71
CA PHE A 102 -13.58 -2.72 -6.64
C PHE A 102 -12.23 -2.40 -5.96
N GLY A 103 -11.36 -3.40 -5.77
CA GLY A 103 -10.10 -3.30 -5.05
C GLY A 103 -8.84 -3.24 -5.92
N GLN A 104 -8.92 -2.70 -7.14
CA GLN A 104 -7.83 -2.81 -8.12
C GLN A 104 -6.49 -2.20 -7.66
N GLY A 105 -6.54 -1.23 -6.74
CA GLY A 105 -5.36 -0.54 -6.22
C GLY A 105 -4.91 -1.06 -4.84
N ILE A 106 -5.51 -2.13 -4.31
CA ILE A 106 -5.09 -2.74 -3.04
C ILE A 106 -3.74 -3.42 -3.22
N ARG A 107 -2.80 -3.11 -2.32
CA ARG A 107 -1.56 -3.86 -2.13
C ARG A 107 -1.48 -4.41 -0.71
N ILE A 108 -0.84 -5.55 -0.53
CA ILE A 108 -0.59 -6.16 0.78
C ILE A 108 0.68 -5.54 1.36
N LEU A 109 0.56 -4.87 2.51
CA LEU A 109 1.69 -4.23 3.17
C LEU A 109 2.60 -5.27 3.83
N ARG A 110 3.91 -5.15 3.61
CA ARG A 110 4.94 -5.97 4.28
C ARG A 110 5.26 -5.43 5.68
N GLN A 111 4.27 -5.48 6.56
CA GLN A 111 4.38 -5.00 7.95
C GLN A 111 5.29 -5.88 8.82
N ASN A 112 5.78 -5.33 9.93
CA ASN A 112 6.53 -6.09 10.91
C ASN A 112 5.64 -7.16 11.58
N PRO A 113 6.04 -8.45 11.58
CA PRO A 113 5.18 -9.52 12.11
C PRO A 113 4.75 -9.34 13.57
N LEU A 114 5.63 -8.81 14.44
CA LEU A 114 5.31 -8.61 15.85
C LEU A 114 4.29 -7.49 16.03
N GLU A 115 4.49 -6.37 15.32
CA GLU A 115 3.55 -5.25 15.32
C GLU A 115 2.17 -5.68 14.82
N THR A 116 2.13 -6.40 13.69
CA THR A 116 0.91 -6.95 13.12
C THR A 116 0.19 -7.88 14.11
N ILE A 117 0.88 -8.84 14.72
CA ILE A 117 0.27 -9.76 15.69
C ILE A 117 -0.35 -8.99 16.85
N ILE A 118 0.36 -8.02 17.43
CA ILE A 118 -0.15 -7.22 18.55
C ILE A 118 -1.37 -6.39 18.12
N SER A 119 -1.32 -5.74 16.96
CA SER A 119 -2.45 -4.95 16.44
C SER A 119 -3.70 -5.82 16.23
N PHE A 120 -3.54 -7.02 15.65
CA PHE A 120 -4.68 -7.92 15.42
C PHE A 120 -5.18 -8.61 16.70
N LEU A 121 -4.34 -8.77 17.73
CA LEU A 121 -4.81 -9.20 19.06
C LEU A 121 -5.68 -8.12 19.71
N ILE A 122 -5.28 -6.85 19.62
CA ILE A 122 -6.04 -5.71 20.15
C ILE A 122 -7.34 -5.48 19.35
N SER A 123 -7.36 -5.83 18.06
CA SER A 123 -8.54 -5.66 17.23
C SER A 123 -9.70 -6.60 17.55
N GLN A 124 -9.47 -7.64 18.36
CA GLN A 124 -10.53 -8.58 18.73
C GLN A 124 -11.64 -7.87 19.52
N ASN A 125 -12.87 -7.94 19.00
CA ASN A 125 -14.06 -7.31 19.58
C ASN A 125 -13.93 -5.78 19.78
N ASN A 126 -13.16 -5.10 18.92
CA ASN A 126 -12.95 -3.66 19.00
C ASN A 126 -13.18 -3.00 17.63
N ASN A 127 -13.65 -1.75 17.62
CA ASN A 127 -13.91 -1.02 16.38
C ASN A 127 -12.62 -0.35 15.89
N ILE A 128 -12.42 -0.26 14.56
CA ILE A 128 -11.22 0.35 13.95
C ILE A 128 -10.81 1.70 14.60
N PRO A 129 -11.71 2.63 14.95
CA PRO A 129 -11.31 3.89 15.59
C PRO A 129 -10.73 3.75 17.02
N ARG A 130 -10.82 2.57 17.63
CA ARG A 130 -10.37 2.27 19.00
C ARG A 130 -9.15 1.34 19.06
N ILE A 131 -8.61 0.96 17.90
CA ILE A 131 -7.44 0.07 17.72
C ILE A 131 -6.27 0.95 17.28
#